data_AF-A0AAV5X299-F1
#
_entry.id   AF-A0AAV5X299-F1
#
_cell.length_a   1.000
_cell.length_b   1.000
_cell.length_c   1.000
_cell.angle_alpha   90.00
_cell.angle_beta   90.00
_cell.angle_gamma   90.00
#
_symmetry.space_group_name_H-M   'P 1'
#
loop_
_entity.id
_entity.type
_entity.pdbx_description
1 polymer ?
#
loop_
_entity_poly.entity_id
_entity_poly.type
_entity_poly.pdbx_seq_one_letter_code
_entity_poly.pdbx_strand_id
1 'polypeptide(L)'
;VRDARNKVLKALYAFIVENSPEEAPTRYGNILLLAPALKALTQLLIENMTLTKFFGLAEVDSLLAEFILDDPNDVNSSQAQLQAHLTQHLDASSIGMLPPSSSSALIINSPLSSANSDLTLL
;
A
#
# COMPACT_ATOMS: atom_id res chain seq x y z
N VAL A 1 0.82 15.29 -7.45
CA VAL A 1 2.21 14.85 -7.16
C VAL A 1 3.28 15.80 -7.69
N ARG A 2 3.29 16.12 -9.00
CA ARG A 2 4.32 16.98 -9.62
C ARG A 2 4.48 18.36 -8.96
N ASP A 3 3.37 19.01 -8.60
CA ASP A 3 3.41 20.35 -7.99
C ASP A 3 3.99 20.33 -6.58
N ALA A 4 3.65 19.31 -5.78
CA ALA A 4 4.23 19.10 -4.47
C ALA A 4 5.75 18.88 -4.56
N ARG A 5 6.19 18.00 -5.49
CA ARG A 5 7.61 17.80 -5.77
C ARG A 5 8.31 19.12 -6.13
N ASN A 6 7.73 19.91 -7.03
CA ASN A 6 8.31 21.19 -7.43
C ASN A 6 8.33 22.20 -6.27
N LYS A 7 7.34 22.20 -5.37
CA LYS A 7 7.35 23.02 -4.16
C LYS A 7 8.50 22.63 -3.22
N VAL A 8 8.71 21.34 -2.99
CA VAL A 8 9.81 20.83 -2.17
C VAL A 8 11.17 21.20 -2.76
N LEU A 9 11.35 21.01 -4.07
CA LEU A 9 12.59 21.38 -4.77
C LEU A 9 12.90 22.87 -4.65
N LYS A 10 11.89 23.73 -4.83
CA LYS A 10 12.04 25.18 -4.66
C LYS A 10 12.37 25.58 -3.23
N ALA A 11 11.68 24.98 -2.25
CA ALA A 11 11.94 25.24 -0.83
C ALA A 11 13.35 24.81 -0.42
N LEU A 12 13.79 23.63 -0.88
CA LEU A 12 15.15 23.13 -0.65
C LEU A 12 16.20 24.07 -1.24
N TYR A 13 16.00 24.52 -2.48
CA TYR A 13 16.92 25.45 -3.12
C TYR A 13 16.97 26.80 -2.38
N ALA A 14 15.81 27.35 -2.00
CA ALA A 14 15.74 28.59 -1.23
C ALA A 14 16.49 28.49 0.10
N PHE A 15 16.31 27.38 0.83
CA PHE A 15 17.03 27.11 2.08
C PHE A 15 18.55 27.07 1.88
N ILE A 16 19.02 26.43 0.82
CA ILE A 16 20.47 26.33 0.53
C ILE A 16 21.03 27.70 0.17
N VAL A 17 20.32 28.51 -0.63
CA VAL A 17 20.74 29.86 -1.00
C VAL A 17 20.87 30.76 0.23
N GLU A 18 19.95 30.64 1.19
CA GLU A 18 20.00 31.42 2.44
C GLU A 18 21.21 31.07 3.32
N ASN A 19 21.64 29.80 3.32
CA ASN A 19 22.71 29.32 4.20
C ASN A 19 24.10 29.26 3.53
N SER A 20 24.17 29.12 2.21
CA SER A 20 25.43 28.94 1.47
C SER A 20 25.30 29.45 0.02
N PRO A 21 25.16 30.77 -0.19
CA PRO A 21 24.81 31.34 -1.49
C PRO A 21 25.86 31.06 -2.57
N GLU A 22 27.16 31.11 -2.23
CA GLU A 22 28.26 30.90 -3.18
C GLU A 22 28.28 29.48 -3.75
N GLU A 23 27.95 28.48 -2.93
CA GLU A 23 27.97 27.07 -3.33
C GLU A 23 26.58 26.53 -3.68
N ALA A 24 25.54 27.37 -3.68
CA ALA A 24 24.15 26.93 -3.70
C ALA A 24 23.80 26.01 -4.89
N PRO A 25 24.21 26.31 -6.14
CA PRO A 25 23.94 25.42 -7.27
C PRO A 25 24.60 24.04 -7.11
N THR A 26 25.86 24.03 -6.67
CA THR A 26 26.66 22.81 -6.49
C THR A 26 26.13 21.96 -5.34
N ARG A 27 25.85 22.56 -4.18
CA ARG A 27 25.29 21.86 -3.01
C ARG A 27 23.91 21.28 -3.31
N TYR A 28 23.05 22.04 -3.98
CA TYR A 28 21.73 21.58 -4.39
C TYR A 28 21.83 20.38 -5.36
N GLY A 29 22.71 20.46 -6.36
CA GLY A 29 22.99 19.36 -7.27
C GLY A 29 23.47 18.09 -6.54
N ASN A 30 24.44 18.23 -5.64
CA ASN A 30 24.98 17.11 -4.86
C ASN A 30 23.93 16.41 -4.00
N ILE A 31 23.02 17.17 -3.37
CA ILE A 31 21.92 16.60 -2.59
C ILE A 31 20.95 15.84 -3.50
N LEU A 32 20.59 16.40 -4.66
CA LEU A 32 19.68 15.71 -5.59
C LEU A 32 20.29 14.44 -6.19
N LEU A 33 21.61 14.41 -6.37
CA LEU A 33 22.34 13.22 -6.84
C LEU A 33 22.32 12.05 -5.84
N LEU A 34 21.90 12.27 -4.59
CA LEU A 34 21.69 11.18 -3.64
C LEU A 34 20.41 10.38 -3.95
N ALA A 35 19.41 10.96 -4.62
CA ALA A 35 18.14 10.28 -4.85
C ALA A 35 18.27 8.95 -5.64
N PRO A 36 19.06 8.86 -6.73
CA PRO A 36 19.32 7.59 -7.40
C PRO A 36 20.03 6.57 -6.51
N ALA A 37 21.02 6.99 -5.71
CA ALA A 37 21.76 6.10 -4.82
C ALA A 37 20.87 5.55 -3.69
N LEU A 38 20.03 6.41 -3.09
CA LEU A 38 19.04 6.00 -2.09
C LEU A 38 18.00 5.04 -2.65
N LYS A 39 17.56 5.24 -3.90
CA LYS A 39 16.66 4.31 -4.58
C LYS A 39 17.29 2.92 -4.72
N ALA A 40 18.53 2.85 -5.19
CA ALA A 40 19.24 1.57 -5.34
C ALA A 40 19.47 0.87 -3.99
N LEU A 41 19.86 1.62 -2.96
CA LEU A 41 20.07 1.09 -1.62
C LEU A 41 18.76 0.56 -1.01
N THR A 42 17.66 1.28 -1.17
CA THR A 42 16.34 0.84 -0.68
C THR A 42 15.90 -0.42 -1.38
N GLN A 43 16.10 -0.51 -2.71
CA GLN A 43 15.80 -1.71 -3.48
C GLN A 43 16.58 -2.94 -2.97
N LEU A 44 17.88 -2.76 -2.71
CA LEU A 44 18.72 -3.84 -2.14
C LEU A 44 18.23 -4.29 -0.76
N LEU A 45 17.83 -3.34 0.10
CA LEU A 45 17.28 -3.67 1.42
C LEU A 45 15.97 -4.45 1.32
N ILE A 46 15.08 -4.05 0.40
CA ILE A 46 13.84 -4.77 0.10
C ILE A 46 14.19 -6.19 -0.34
N GLU A 47 15.07 -6.37 -1.32
CA GLU A 47 15.46 -7.69 -1.83
C GLU A 47 16.04 -8.61 -0.75
N ASN A 48 16.96 -8.09 0.07
CA ASN A 48 17.54 -8.86 1.17
C ASN A 48 16.49 -9.32 2.19
N MET A 49 15.51 -8.45 2.49
CA MET A 49 14.43 -8.76 3.41
C MET A 49 13.44 -9.76 2.81
N THR A 50 13.11 -9.60 1.52
CA THR A 50 12.32 -10.55 0.73
C THR A 50 12.93 -11.95 0.75
N LEU A 51 14.24 -12.07 0.49
CA LEU A 51 14.95 -13.35 0.50
C LEU A 51 14.96 -13.98 1.90
N THR A 52 15.21 -13.18 2.94
CA THR A 52 15.20 -13.64 4.33
C THR A 52 13.84 -14.24 4.71
N LYS A 53 12.75 -13.60 4.27
CA LYS A 53 11.39 -14.11 4.43
C LYS A 53 11.16 -15.39 3.62
N PHE A 54 11.54 -15.40 2.34
CA PHE A 54 11.34 -16.56 1.46
C PHE A 54 12.04 -17.82 1.95
N PHE A 55 13.23 -17.69 2.55
CA PHE A 55 13.96 -18.82 3.13
C PHE A 55 13.55 -19.18 4.57
N GLY A 56 12.61 -18.45 5.17
CA GLY A 56 12.16 -18.69 6.55
C GLY A 56 13.25 -18.46 7.59
N LEU A 57 14.26 -17.63 7.28
CA LEU A 57 15.41 -17.37 8.16
C LEU A 57 15.04 -16.45 9.32
N ALA A 58 13.98 -15.66 9.17
CA ALA A 58 13.39 -14.83 10.21
C ALA A 58 11.88 -14.67 9.98
N GLU A 59 11.12 -14.54 11.06
CA GLU A 59 9.70 -14.22 10.99
C GLU A 59 9.53 -12.73 10.63
N VAL A 60 8.85 -12.46 9.51
CA VAL A 60 8.57 -11.11 9.03
C VAL A 60 7.10 -10.83 9.29
N ASP A 61 6.83 -9.81 10.12
CA ASP A 61 5.48 -9.34 10.45
C ASP A 61 4.65 -9.12 9.16
N SER A 62 3.36 -9.43 9.21
CA SER A 62 2.41 -9.28 8.10
C SER A 62 2.42 -7.87 7.50
N LEU A 63 2.60 -6.83 8.31
CA LEU A 63 2.65 -5.44 7.83
C LEU A 63 3.92 -5.14 7.04
N LEU A 64 5.06 -5.67 7.48
CA LEU A 64 6.34 -5.51 6.80
C LEU A 64 6.39 -6.35 5.53
N ALA A 65 5.82 -7.55 5.60
CA ALA A 65 5.61 -8.45 4.49
C ALA A 65 4.81 -7.83 3.35
N GLU A 66 3.73 -7.10 3.68
CA GLU A 66 2.90 -6.37 2.72
C GLU A 66 3.69 -5.24 2.06
N PHE A 67 4.42 -4.43 2.84
CA PHE A 67 5.27 -3.35 2.33
C PHE A 67 6.39 -3.82 1.39
N ILE A 68 6.91 -5.03 1.61
CA ILE A 68 7.98 -5.63 0.82
C ILE A 68 7.46 -6.29 -0.47
N LEU A 69 6.23 -6.81 -0.44
CA LEU A 69 5.62 -7.54 -1.56
C LEU A 69 4.72 -6.67 -2.45
N ASP A 70 4.30 -5.49 -1.98
CA ASP A 70 3.53 -4.55 -2.79
C ASP A 70 4.45 -3.88 -3.83
N ASP A 71 3.97 -3.80 -5.07
CA ASP A 71 4.78 -3.30 -6.19
C ASP A 71 5.07 -1.80 -5.95
N PRO A 72 6.34 -1.34 -5.99
CA PRO A 72 6.69 0.05 -5.65
C PRO A 72 6.06 1.10 -6.59
N ASN A 73 5.37 0.66 -7.65
CA ASN A 73 4.62 1.52 -8.56
C ASN A 73 3.16 1.77 -8.11
N ASP A 74 2.62 0.97 -7.17
CA ASP A 74 1.22 1.01 -6.72
C ASP A 74 1.07 1.51 -5.28
N VAL A 75 1.80 2.60 -4.94
CA VAL A 75 1.83 3.24 -3.61
C VAL A 75 0.44 3.64 -3.07
N ASN A 76 -0.57 3.74 -3.93
CA ASN A 76 -1.92 4.11 -3.53
C ASN A 76 -2.73 2.93 -2.95
N SER A 77 -2.35 1.69 -3.23
CA SER A 77 -3.02 0.47 -2.75
C SER A 77 -2.53 0.09 -1.34
N SER A 78 -1.22 0.18 -1.11
CA SER A 78 -0.57 -0.08 0.19
C SER A 78 -1.10 0.80 1.32
N GLN A 79 -1.38 2.09 1.05
CA GLN A 79 -1.91 2.99 2.08
C GLN A 79 -3.33 2.62 2.54
N ALA A 80 -4.16 2.09 1.63
CA ALA A 80 -5.53 1.68 1.94
C ALA A 80 -5.55 0.37 2.75
N GLN A 81 -4.66 -0.56 2.44
CA GLN A 81 -4.58 -1.86 3.12
C GLN A 81 -3.93 -1.74 4.51
N LEU A 82 -2.91 -0.90 4.68
CA LEU A 82 -2.34 -0.55 6.00
C LEU A 82 -3.38 0.08 6.94
N GLN A 83 -4.24 0.98 6.43
CA GLN A 83 -5.35 1.54 7.23
C GLN A 83 -6.36 0.47 7.64
N ALA A 84 -6.69 -0.46 6.74
CA ALA A 84 -7.60 -1.56 7.06
C ALA A 84 -7.02 -2.48 8.16
N HIS A 85 -5.74 -2.83 8.07
CA HIS A 85 -5.07 -3.69 9.05
C HIS A 85 -4.95 -3.02 10.43
N LEU A 86 -4.61 -1.72 10.47
CA LEU A 86 -4.54 -0.97 11.72
C LEU A 86 -5.93 -0.85 12.38
N THR A 87 -6.98 -0.66 11.58
CA THR A 87 -8.37 -0.57 12.08
C THR A 87 -8.85 -1.92 12.63
N GLN A 88 -8.45 -3.05 12.02
CA GLN A 88 -8.80 -4.38 12.53
C GLN A 88 -8.15 -4.70 13.88
N HIS A 89 -6.96 -4.17 14.17
CA HIS A 89 -6.28 -4.42 15.44
C HIS A 89 -6.83 -3.57 16.60
N LEU A 90 -7.42 -2.40 16.31
CA LEU A 90 -8.08 -1.59 17.35
C LEU A 90 -9.45 -2.16 17.77
N ASP A 91 -10.16 -2.86 16.89
CA ASP A 91 -11.50 -3.41 17.17
C ASP A 91 -11.44 -4.62 18.11
N ALA A 92 -10.37 -5.41 18.06
CA ALA A 92 -10.16 -6.60 18.90
C ALA A 92 -9.96 -6.28 20.41
N SER A 93 -9.73 -5.02 20.78
CA SER A 93 -9.55 -4.59 22.18
C SER A 93 -10.79 -3.93 22.80
N SER A 94 -11.92 -3.82 22.07
CA SER A 94 -13.16 -3.30 22.63
C SER A 94 -14.16 -4.41 22.94
N ILE A 95 -14.31 -4.68 24.23
CA ILE A 95 -15.33 -5.57 24.79
C ILE A 95 -16.73 -5.06 24.37
N GLY A 96 -17.42 -5.89 23.60
CA GLY A 96 -18.88 -6.03 23.57
C GLY A 96 -19.71 -4.83 23.11
N MET A 97 -20.15 -4.84 21.86
CA MET A 97 -21.50 -4.38 21.51
C MET A 97 -21.94 -4.94 20.15
N LEU A 98 -23.18 -5.42 20.12
CA LEU A 98 -23.93 -6.03 19.02
C LEU A 98 -23.70 -5.37 17.63
N PRO A 99 -23.56 -6.12 16.52
CA PRO A 99 -23.53 -5.52 15.18
C PRO A 99 -24.92 -4.99 14.77
N PRO A 100 -25.03 -3.80 14.15
CA PRO A 100 -26.28 -3.35 13.55
C PRO A 100 -26.53 -4.14 12.26
N SER A 101 -27.72 -4.72 12.18
CA SER A 101 -28.24 -5.38 10.98
C SER A 101 -28.14 -4.46 9.76
N SER A 102 -27.42 -4.88 8.73
CA SER A 102 -27.50 -4.27 7.40
C SER A 102 -27.69 -5.38 6.38
N SER A 103 -28.95 -5.51 5.98
CA SER A 103 -29.43 -6.32 4.88
C SER A 103 -28.59 -6.11 3.62
N SER A 104 -28.15 -7.18 3.00
CA SER A 104 -27.81 -7.21 1.58
C SER A 104 -28.27 -8.55 1.02
N ALA A 105 -29.22 -8.46 0.10
CA ALA A 105 -29.99 -9.56 -0.45
C ALA A 105 -29.12 -10.53 -1.24
N LEU A 106 -29.40 -11.83 -1.07
CA LEU A 106 -28.94 -12.92 -1.92
C LEU A 106 -29.50 -12.72 -3.35
N ILE A 107 -28.66 -12.27 -4.28
CA ILE A 107 -28.95 -12.40 -5.72
C ILE A 107 -28.53 -13.82 -6.12
N ILE A 108 -29.47 -14.77 -6.03
CA ILE A 108 -29.33 -16.10 -6.63
C ILE A 108 -29.70 -15.94 -8.11
N ASN A 109 -28.70 -15.98 -8.98
CA ASN A 109 -28.91 -16.03 -10.42
C ASN A 109 -29.02 -17.52 -10.83
N SER A 110 -30.24 -18.02 -10.98
CA SER A 110 -30.53 -19.34 -11.58
C SER A 110 -30.90 -19.16 -13.06
N PRO A 111 -30.30 -19.89 -14.01
CA PRO A 111 -30.80 -19.92 -15.37
C PRO A 111 -31.97 -20.91 -15.50
N LEU A 112 -33.03 -20.37 -16.11
CA LEU A 112 -34.31 -20.97 -16.47
C LEU A 112 -34.17 -22.07 -17.55
N SER A 113 -34.85 -23.22 -17.38
CA SER A 113 -35.44 -23.94 -18.52
C SER A 113 -36.64 -24.81 -18.09
N SER A 114 -37.79 -24.35 -18.58
CA SER A 114 -39.17 -24.86 -18.60
C SER A 114 -39.32 -26.38 -18.82
N ALA A 115 -40.11 -27.07 -18.00
CA ALA A 115 -41.54 -27.37 -18.21
C ALA A 115 -41.83 -28.46 -19.27
N ASN A 116 -42.27 -29.63 -18.81
CA ASN A 116 -43.52 -30.22 -19.32
C ASN A 116 -44.06 -31.25 -18.33
N SER A 117 -45.28 -30.96 -17.88
CA SER A 117 -46.21 -31.82 -17.17
C SER A 117 -46.95 -32.71 -18.16
N ASP A 118 -47.03 -34.02 -17.91
CA ASP A 118 -48.21 -34.78 -18.31
C ASP A 118 -48.41 -36.05 -17.44
N LEU A 119 -49.66 -36.48 -17.38
CA LEU A 119 -50.36 -37.12 -16.27
C LEU A 119 -51.03 -38.40 -16.79
N THR A 120 -50.72 -39.60 -16.28
CA THR A 120 -51.55 -40.84 -16.34
C THR A 120 -50.75 -41.95 -15.62
N LEU A 121 -51.12 -42.54 -14.47
CA LEU A 121 -52.31 -43.29 -14.04
C LEU A 121 -52.66 -44.50 -14.94
N LEU A 122 -52.46 -45.69 -14.35
CA LEU A 122 -52.61 -47.08 -14.82
C LEU A 122 -51.41 -47.70 -15.56
#